data_AF-A0A800DSU6-F1
#
_entry.id   AF-A0A800DSU6-F1
#
_cell.length_a   1.000
_cell.length_b   1.000
_cell.length_c   1.000
_cell.angle_alpha   90.00
_cell.angle_beta   90.00
_cell.angle_gamma   90.00
#
_symmetry.space_group_name_H-M   'P 1'
#
loop_
_entity.id
_entity.type
_entity.pdbx_description
1 polymer ?
#
loop_
_entity_poly.entity_id
_entity_poly.type
_entity_poly.pdbx_seq_one_letter_code
_entity_poly.pdbx_strand_id
1 'polypeptide(L)' 'MPENPIFTTTTVGHLRNLDSEVFVLENLAQRLTPQSTGTIRLLSERTVCGSCQGVITQFREMFPNINLIVRAGGQ' A
#
# COMPACT_ATOMS: atom_id res chain seq x y z
N MET A 1 -4.92 -7.07 -12.39
CA MET A 1 -5.40 -5.77 -11.91
C MET A 1 -6.42 -6.06 -10.82
N PRO A 2 -6.40 -5.39 -9.66
CA PRO A 2 -7.45 -5.61 -8.66
C PRO A 2 -8.81 -5.29 -9.31
N GLU A 3 -9.72 -6.26 -9.32
CA GLU A 3 -11.02 -6.12 -9.99
C GLU A 3 -11.91 -5.09 -9.28
N ASN A 4 -11.66 -4.85 -7.99
CA ASN A 4 -12.33 -3.86 -7.15
C ASN A 4 -11.27 -3.14 -6.26
N PRO A 5 -10.58 -2.10 -6.78
CA PRO A 5 -9.53 -1.42 -6.03
C PRO A 5 -10.12 -0.65 -4.84
N ILE A 6 -9.56 -0.88 -3.66
CA ILE A 6 -9.92 -0.19 -2.41
C ILE A 6 -9.22 1.17 -2.34
N PHE A 7 -7.99 1.25 -2.86
CA PHE A 7 -7.16 2.45 -2.80
C PHE A 7 -7.06 3.14 -4.15
N THR A 8 -7.04 4.47 -4.11
CA THR A 8 -6.84 5.29 -5.30
C THR A 8 -5.36 5.50 -5.55
N THR A 9 -4.91 5.28 -6.79
CA THR A 9 -3.52 5.55 -7.21
C THR A 9 -3.45 6.81 -8.06
N THR A 10 -2.39 7.58 -7.92
CA THR A 10 -2.14 8.74 -8.77
C THR A 10 -1.48 8.31 -10.09
N THR A 11 -1.97 8.84 -11.21
CA THR A 11 -1.36 8.64 -12.54
C THR A 11 -0.21 9.64 -12.73
N VAL A 12 1.00 9.16 -12.96
CA VAL A 12 2.17 10.00 -13.29
C VAL A 12 2.66 9.62 -14.69
N GLY A 13 2.01 10.17 -15.73
CA GLY A 13 2.28 9.83 -17.13
C GLY A 13 1.83 8.42 -17.56
N HIS A 14 1.77 7.47 -16.63
CA HIS A 14 1.25 6.10 -16.80
C HIS A 14 0.49 5.66 -15.53
N LEU A 15 -0.38 4.65 -15.67
CA LEU A 15 -1.13 4.05 -14.56
C LEU A 15 -0.19 3.32 -13.60
N ARG A 16 -0.33 3.60 -12.31
CA ARG A 16 0.50 3.05 -11.22
C ARG A 16 -0.23 2.01 -10.35
N ASN A 17 -1.41 1.62 -10.79
CA ASN A 17 -2.24 0.59 -10.16
C ASN A 17 -1.71 -0.84 -10.35
N LEU A 18 -0.61 -1.00 -11.08
CA LEU A 18 0.09 -2.28 -11.24
C LEU A 18 1.39 -2.34 -10.43
N ASP A 19 1.74 -1.30 -9.67
CA ASP A 19 2.93 -1.31 -8.82
C ASP A 19 2.77 -2.36 -7.71
N SER A 20 3.84 -3.09 -7.40
CA SER A 20 3.83 -4.23 -6.47
C SER A 20 3.34 -3.83 -5.07
N GLU A 21 3.66 -2.62 -4.62
CA GLU A 21 3.21 -2.06 -3.34
C GLU A 21 1.68 -1.92 -3.30
N VAL A 22 1.05 -1.55 -4.41
CA VAL A 22 -0.41 -1.42 -4.51
C VAL A 22 -1.06 -2.79 -4.39
N PHE A 23 -0.57 -3.79 -5.13
CA PHE A 23 -1.11 -5.14 -5.06
C PHE A 23 -1.02 -5.75 -3.65
N VAL A 24 0.10 -5.57 -2.96
CA VAL A 24 0.28 -6.10 -1.60
C VAL A 24 -0.69 -5.43 -0.63
N LEU A 25 -0.80 -4.11 -0.67
CA LEU A 25 -1.68 -3.36 0.25
C LEU A 25 -3.16 -3.62 -0.05
N GLU A 26 -3.56 -3.73 -1.32
CA GLU A 26 -4.91 -4.15 -1.74
C GLU A 26 -5.27 -5.54 -1.22
N ASN A 27 -4.36 -6.51 -1.39
CA ASN A 27 -4.60 -7.87 -0.92
C ASN A 27 -4.77 -7.93 0.60
N LEU A 28 -3.99 -7.15 1.34
CA LEU A 28 -4.10 -7.02 2.78
C LEU A 28 -5.43 -6.36 3.16
N ALA A 29 -5.81 -5.28 2.49
CA ALA A 29 -7.05 -4.56 2.78
C ALA A 29 -8.31 -5.42 2.55
N GLN A 30 -8.29 -6.35 1.59
CA GLN A 30 -9.38 -7.31 1.38
C GLN A 30 -9.53 -8.35 2.51
N ARG A 31 -8.47 -8.58 3.30
CA ARG A 31 -8.44 -9.62 4.36
C ARG A 31 -8.54 -9.04 5.76
N LEU A 32 -8.27 -7.76 5.91
CA LEU A 32 -8.25 -7.06 7.18
C LEU A 32 -9.57 -6.33 7.40
N THR A 33 -9.89 -6.11 8.68
CA THR A 33 -10.99 -5.26 9.11
C THR A 33 -10.45 -3.99 9.78
N PRO A 34 -11.21 -2.89 9.87
CA PRO A 34 -10.75 -1.67 10.55
C PRO A 34 -10.33 -1.87 12.02
N GLN A 35 -10.83 -2.92 12.67
CA GLN A 35 -10.48 -3.32 14.03
C GLN A 35 -9.26 -4.23 14.11
N SER A 36 -8.72 -4.68 12.96
CA SER A 36 -7.51 -5.50 12.91
C SER A 36 -6.33 -4.71 13.48
N THR A 37 -5.53 -5.37 14.31
CA THR A 37 -4.37 -4.77 14.98
C THR A 37 -3.12 -5.57 14.63
N GLY A 38 -1.96 -4.91 14.61
CA GLY A 38 -0.70 -5.59 14.36
C GLY A 38 0.38 -4.70 13.79
N THR A 39 1.46 -5.33 13.31
CA THR A 39 2.57 -4.62 12.65
C THR A 39 2.84 -5.27 11.30
N ILE A 40 2.81 -4.48 10.24
CA ILE A 40 3.15 -4.91 8.89
C ILE A 40 4.47 -4.24 8.51
N ARG A 41 5.46 -5.04 8.11
CA ARG A 41 6.75 -4.56 7.61
C ARG A 41 6.79 -4.80 6.11
N LEU A 42 6.68 -3.73 5.33
CA LEU A 42 6.81 -3.76 3.89
C LEU A 42 8.23 -3.37 3.50
N LEU A 43 8.95 -4.30 2.89
CA LEU A 43 10.27 -4.06 2.30
C LEU A 43 10.11 -3.96 0.79
N SER A 44 10.49 -2.82 0.22
CA SER A 44 10.55 -2.62 -1.23
C SER A 44 12.02 -2.53 -1.66
N GLU A 45 12.40 -3.30 -2.67
CA GLU A 45 13.76 -3.30 -3.22
C GLU A 45 14.13 -1.97 -3.90
N ARG A 46 13.13 -1.18 -4.29
CA ARG A 46 13.27 0.11 -4.96
C ARG A 46 12.68 1.22 -4.09
N THR A 47 13.06 2.45 -4.40
CA THR A 47 12.43 3.62 -3.78
C THR A 47 10.94 3.63 -4.06
N VAL A 48 10.14 3.69 -3.00
CA VAL A 48 8.68 3.76 -3.07
C VAL A 48 8.26 5.02 -3.82
N CYS A 49 7.49 4.82 -4.89
CA CYS A 49 7.06 5.87 -5.79
C CYS A 49 6.05 6.84 -5.14
N GLY A 50 5.92 8.07 -5.65
CA GLY A 50 4.98 9.07 -5.08
C GLY A 50 3.52 8.60 -5.06
N SER A 51 3.08 7.88 -6.10
CA SER A 51 1.74 7.27 -6.14
C SER A 51 1.57 6.15 -5.10
N CYS A 52 2.64 5.40 -4.83
CA CYS A 52 2.69 4.34 -3.82
C CYS A 52 2.56 4.93 -2.39
N GLN A 53 3.13 6.13 -2.16
CA GLN A 53 2.97 6.84 -0.89
C GLN A 53 1.51 7.22 -0.61
N GLY A 54 0.76 7.63 -1.64
CA GLY A 54 -0.68 7.92 -1.51
C GLY A 54 -1.50 6.70 -1.05
N VAL A 55 -1.16 5.50 -1.55
CA VAL A 55 -1.80 4.24 -1.12
C VAL A 55 -1.43 3.88 0.31
N ILE A 56 -0.15 4.06 0.69
CA ILE A 56 0.30 3.84 2.07
C ILE A 56 -0.45 4.74 3.06
N THR A 57 -0.67 6.00 2.72
CA THR A 57 -1.45 6.92 3.56
C THR A 57 -2.89 6.44 3.71
N GLN A 58 -3.58 6.11 2.60
CA GLN A 58 -4.95 5.59 2.64
C GLN A 58 -5.05 4.30 3.46
N PHE A 59 -4.07 3.40 3.36
CA PHE A 59 -4.03 2.17 4.16
C PHE A 59 -3.94 2.48 5.66
N ARG A 60 -3.09 3.45 6.05
CA ARG A 60 -2.95 3.85 7.46
C ARG A 60 -4.21 4.50 8.02
N GLU A 61 -4.94 5.27 7.21
CA GLU A 61 -6.21 5.87 7.59
C GLU A 61 -7.31 4.80 7.76
N MET A 62 -7.33 3.80 6.88
CA MET A 62 -8.29 2.69 6.93
C MET A 62 -8.04 1.73 8.09
N PHE A 63 -6.76 1.50 8.43
CA PHE A 63 -6.34 0.57 9.48
C PHE A 63 -5.47 1.28 10.54
N PRO A 64 -6.06 2.17 11.36
CA PRO A 64 -5.30 2.98 12.31
C PRO A 64 -4.61 2.15 13.41
N ASN A 65 -5.10 0.94 13.67
CA ASN A 65 -4.52 0.02 14.65
C ASN A 65 -3.41 -0.87 14.07
N ILE A 66 -3.11 -0.74 12.77
CA ILE A 66 -2.02 -1.46 12.11
C ILE A 66 -0.82 -0.53 11.96
N ASN A 67 0.29 -0.91 12.59
CA ASN A 67 1.55 -0.24 12.42
C ASN A 67 2.22 -0.67 11.10
N LEU A 68 2.01 0.11 10.03
CA LEU A 68 2.64 -0.12 8.74
C LEU A 68 4.02 0.56 8.67
N ILE A 69 5.08 -0.26 8.73
CA ILE A 69 6.48 0.16 8.60
C ILE A 69 6.93 -0.13 7.17
N VAL A 70 7.23 0.92 6.41
CA VAL A 70 7.72 0.79 5.04
C VAL A 70 9.21 1.09 5.01
N ARG A 71 10.00 0.19 4.43
CA ARG A 71 11.43 0.35 4.18
C ARG A 71 11.67 0.19 2.68
N ALA A 72 12.26 1.23 2.09
CA ALA A 72 12.62 1.26 0.69
C ALA A 72 14.14 1.38 0.60
N GLY A 73 14.77 0.48 -0.13
CA GLY A 73 16.22 0.53 -0.33
C GLY A 73 16.82 -0.84 -0.58
N GLY A 74 17.46 -0.98 -1.73
CA GLY A 74 18.51 -1.95 -1.96
C GLY A 74 19.86 -1.27 -1.77
N GLN A 75 20.26 -1.02 -0.53
CA GLN A 75 21.65 -0.79 -0.10
C GLN A 75 21.83 -1.28 1.34
#